data_AF-A0A7S2EFK9-F1
#
_entry.id   AF-A0A7S2EFK9-F1
#
_cell.length_a   1.000
_cell.length_b   1.000
_cell.length_c   1.000
_cell.angle_alpha   90.00
_cell.angle_beta   90.00
_cell.angle_gamma   90.00
#
_symmetry.space_group_name_H-M   'P 1'
#
loop_
_entity.id
_entity.type
_entity.pdbx_description
1 polymer ?
#
loop_
_entity_poly.entity_id
_entity_poly.type
_entity_poly.pdbx_seq_one_letter_code
_entity_poly.pdbx_strand_id
1 'polypeptide(L)'
;GTMATTDNDYGGGGSEGGSNTFIGRAFDGAKWEPISVTDEPDPYPVPPLKSSATGDDGTVFLSVVSYRDGKRCGNTLRNVFDNAADPNKVVVGLVEQNDAKDPKCIAEYCKLRGLKLARDQQYTLNDPTVIERCPHLDKVRYVAVYDVAAKGPSYARSLARRVLGDEEYCAQVDSHTDFAENWDAVAKEEWRKVGNEYAVISAHPPDAARRSEPESGAANGPSSSDVPRQCEITFGQNGVPMYKSTADDAVPGARTDGSVDGLVRPLLSRTWCAGFSFAKCHLETTVPYDNFAPQLFDAEQFPRFARMWTRGYDVYTPTRNIVYHDYEDTEGVDKLDWAARGYPSPKVQREQALHRIWTLLQLKGGDRSTAAQANLGIYGLGKRRTMEQLDEFLGIDLKGKVGNAKNLSCGTLAYVPPDPDTSPLENLFDNPNDLDPQPEFPLRSVPRGTLGGGSAATMGEKDWRGASPPDMVVGDADSAMRAVRRPPATGEHRGSSDFDREDPAGSASPAKTLATLWLFGLFVWYVVFVGKAANSLKVDGGIKDNRGGRVTRKRKKRLIVPSGG
;
A
#
# COMPACT_ATOMS: atom_id res chain seq x y z
N GLY A 1 -42.40 -49.48 -38.95
CA GLY A 1 -41.40 -50.23 -38.18
C GLY A 1 -41.10 -49.43 -36.93
N THR A 2 -41.74 -49.82 -35.85
CA THR A 2 -41.73 -49.21 -34.51
C THR A 2 -40.46 -49.58 -33.74
N MET A 3 -39.90 -48.61 -33.02
CA MET A 3 -38.98 -48.84 -31.90
C MET A 3 -39.75 -49.31 -30.67
N ALA A 4 -39.19 -50.30 -29.96
CA ALA A 4 -39.53 -50.71 -28.60
C ALA A 4 -38.25 -51.32 -27.98
N THR A 5 -37.61 -50.62 -27.04
CA THR A 5 -37.59 -50.85 -25.58
C THR A 5 -36.91 -52.14 -25.11
N THR A 6 -35.94 -51.99 -24.19
CA THR A 6 -35.94 -52.72 -22.90
C THR A 6 -35.11 -51.94 -21.88
N ASP A 7 -35.78 -51.59 -20.78
CA ASP A 7 -35.24 -51.09 -19.52
C ASP A 7 -34.38 -52.15 -18.80
N ASN A 8 -33.56 -51.69 -17.85
CA ASN A 8 -33.42 -52.37 -16.57
C ASN A 8 -33.12 -51.37 -15.45
N ASP A 9 -34.08 -51.26 -14.55
CA ASP A 9 -34.04 -50.64 -13.23
C ASP A 9 -33.05 -51.37 -12.31
N TYR A 10 -32.32 -50.60 -11.51
CA TYR A 10 -31.89 -51.00 -10.16
C TYR A 10 -31.97 -49.77 -9.25
N GLY A 11 -32.92 -49.79 -8.33
CA GLY A 11 -33.12 -48.74 -7.33
C GLY A 11 -32.23 -48.88 -6.09
N GLY A 12 -32.13 -47.76 -5.37
CA GLY A 12 -31.98 -47.74 -3.90
C GLY A 12 -30.56 -47.58 -3.36
N GLY A 13 -30.19 -46.35 -3.00
CA GLY A 13 -29.06 -46.05 -2.13
C GLY A 13 -28.73 -44.56 -2.16
N GLY A 14 -29.16 -43.82 -1.14
CA GLY A 14 -28.96 -42.38 -1.06
C GLY A 14 -27.48 -41.98 -1.04
N SER A 15 -27.16 -40.98 -1.85
CA SER A 15 -26.11 -40.00 -1.56
C SER A 15 -26.66 -38.67 -2.06
N GLU A 16 -27.00 -37.77 -1.13
CA GLU A 16 -26.94 -36.33 -1.41
C GLU A 16 -25.47 -36.03 -1.70
N GLY A 17 -25.07 -36.20 -2.95
CA GLY A 17 -23.74 -35.90 -3.43
C GLY A 17 -23.87 -34.66 -4.30
N GLY A 18 -23.56 -33.49 -3.73
CA GLY A 18 -23.43 -32.27 -4.52
C GLY A 18 -22.52 -32.54 -5.72
N SER A 19 -22.95 -32.12 -6.92
CA SER A 19 -22.07 -32.18 -8.09
C SER A 19 -20.87 -31.28 -7.83
N ASN A 20 -19.68 -31.84 -8.01
CA ASN A 20 -18.46 -31.05 -8.03
C ASN A 20 -18.28 -30.48 -9.43
N THR A 21 -18.36 -29.16 -9.56
CA THR A 21 -18.12 -28.46 -10.82
C THR A 21 -16.63 -28.17 -10.97
N PHE A 22 -16.02 -28.63 -12.06
CA PHE A 22 -14.64 -28.27 -12.41
C PHE A 22 -14.58 -26.78 -12.78
N ILE A 23 -13.66 -26.05 -12.14
CA ILE A 23 -13.53 -24.60 -12.36
C ILE A 23 -12.15 -24.15 -12.82
N GLY A 24 -11.18 -25.06 -12.99
CA GLY A 24 -9.83 -24.76 -13.48
C GLY A 24 -8.77 -25.65 -12.84
N ARG A 25 -7.50 -25.24 -12.87
CA ARG A 25 -6.39 -25.97 -12.22
C ARG A 25 -5.44 -25.03 -11.48
N ALA A 26 -4.80 -25.52 -10.41
CA ALA A 26 -3.76 -24.81 -9.66
C ALA A 26 -2.43 -25.55 -9.74
N PHE A 27 -1.34 -24.80 -9.88
CA PHE A 27 0.02 -25.28 -9.73
C PHE A 27 0.51 -24.97 -8.31
N ASP A 28 1.00 -25.98 -7.60
CA ASP A 28 1.45 -25.89 -6.20
C ASP A 28 2.99 -25.76 -6.03
N GLY A 29 3.69 -25.46 -7.13
CA GLY A 29 5.15 -25.46 -7.17
C GLY A 29 5.75 -26.80 -7.60
N ALA A 30 4.97 -27.89 -7.57
CA ALA A 30 5.41 -29.21 -7.98
C ALA A 30 4.57 -29.81 -9.12
N LYS A 31 3.25 -29.65 -9.09
CA LYS A 31 2.33 -30.25 -10.06
C LYS A 31 1.05 -29.42 -10.23
N TRP A 32 0.36 -29.67 -11.34
CA TRP A 32 -0.98 -29.16 -11.58
C TRP A 32 -2.03 -30.07 -10.95
N GLU A 33 -2.94 -29.47 -10.20
CA GLU A 33 -4.09 -30.16 -9.60
C GLU A 33 -5.41 -29.54 -10.10
N PRO A 34 -6.42 -30.36 -10.45
CA PRO A 34 -7.73 -29.84 -10.84
C PRO A 34 -8.41 -29.18 -9.63
N ILE A 35 -9.05 -28.04 -9.87
CA ILE A 35 -9.87 -27.34 -8.91
C ILE A 35 -11.32 -27.65 -9.23
N SER A 36 -11.99 -28.23 -8.26
CA SER A 36 -13.44 -28.39 -8.27
C SER A 36 -14.03 -27.70 -7.05
N VAL A 37 -15.24 -27.21 -7.22
CA VAL A 37 -16.04 -26.59 -6.16
C VAL A 37 -17.35 -27.33 -6.08
N THR A 38 -17.77 -27.59 -4.84
CA THR A 38 -19.08 -28.16 -4.57
C THR A 38 -20.15 -27.14 -4.96
N ASP A 39 -21.18 -27.58 -5.67
CA ASP A 39 -22.37 -26.77 -5.93
C ASP A 39 -23.25 -26.59 -4.67
N GLU A 40 -22.79 -27.09 -3.51
CA GLU A 40 -23.49 -27.01 -2.23
C GLU A 40 -23.64 -25.55 -1.75
N PRO A 41 -24.75 -25.24 -1.07
CA PRO A 41 -25.00 -23.93 -0.48
C PRO A 41 -24.16 -23.79 0.80
N ASP A 42 -22.84 -23.62 0.64
CA ASP A 42 -22.04 -22.94 1.68
C ASP A 42 -22.80 -21.67 2.09
N PRO A 43 -22.72 -21.22 3.36
CA PRO A 43 -23.30 -19.95 3.75
C PRO A 43 -22.75 -18.88 2.81
N TYR A 44 -23.60 -18.44 1.86
CA TYR A 44 -23.16 -17.66 0.73
C TYR A 44 -22.62 -16.33 1.27
N PRO A 45 -21.54 -15.78 0.68
CA PRO A 45 -21.07 -14.47 1.05
C PRO A 45 -22.18 -13.43 0.94
N VAL A 46 -22.05 -12.33 1.70
CA VAL A 46 -22.98 -11.20 1.62
C VAL A 46 -23.07 -10.76 0.15
N PRO A 47 -24.25 -10.83 -0.48
CA PRO A 47 -24.36 -10.55 -1.91
C PRO A 47 -24.03 -9.07 -2.17
N PRO A 48 -23.49 -8.75 -3.36
CA PRO A 48 -23.18 -7.38 -3.74
C PRO A 48 -24.37 -6.45 -3.51
N LEU A 49 -24.12 -5.36 -2.79
CA LEU A 49 -25.08 -4.27 -2.70
C LEU A 49 -25.21 -3.66 -4.10
N LYS A 50 -26.45 -3.49 -4.55
CA LYS A 50 -26.72 -2.85 -5.85
C LYS A 50 -25.99 -1.52 -5.89
N SER A 51 -25.22 -1.28 -6.95
CA SER A 51 -24.71 0.06 -7.26
C SER A 51 -25.91 1.01 -7.36
N SER A 52 -25.69 2.30 -7.16
CA SER A 52 -26.72 3.35 -7.02
C SER A 52 -27.96 3.13 -7.90
N ALA A 53 -29.13 3.59 -7.43
CA ALA A 53 -30.45 3.42 -8.06
C ALA A 53 -30.56 3.83 -9.56
N THR A 54 -29.50 4.37 -10.15
CA THR A 54 -29.36 4.79 -11.54
C THR A 54 -28.90 3.69 -12.50
N GLY A 55 -28.43 2.53 -12.00
CA GLY A 55 -27.94 1.43 -12.85
C GLY A 55 -26.56 1.68 -13.49
N ASP A 56 -25.80 2.66 -12.99
CA ASP A 56 -24.42 2.94 -13.43
C ASP A 56 -23.43 1.89 -12.89
N ASP A 57 -22.41 1.60 -13.70
CA ASP A 57 -21.34 0.62 -13.47
C ASP A 57 -20.24 1.12 -12.50
N GLY A 58 -20.44 2.30 -11.90
CA GLY A 58 -19.56 2.90 -10.90
C GLY A 58 -18.24 3.45 -11.44
N THR A 59 -17.65 4.41 -10.73
CA THR A 59 -16.29 4.91 -10.98
C THR A 59 -15.24 4.11 -10.18
N VAL A 60 -14.01 4.08 -10.70
CA VAL A 60 -12.85 3.43 -10.08
C VAL A 60 -11.86 4.49 -9.61
N PHE A 61 -11.54 4.49 -8.32
CA PHE A 61 -10.38 5.21 -7.79
C PHE A 61 -9.15 4.29 -7.84
N LEU A 62 -8.13 4.65 -8.62
CA LEU A 62 -6.87 3.92 -8.73
C LEU A 62 -5.77 4.66 -7.94
N SER A 63 -5.36 4.09 -6.81
CA SER A 63 -4.22 4.57 -6.03
C SER A 63 -2.90 4.15 -6.68
N VAL A 64 -2.08 5.13 -7.06
CA VAL A 64 -0.73 4.92 -7.60
C VAL A 64 0.26 5.65 -6.69
N VAL A 65 1.13 4.88 -6.03
CA VAL A 65 2.17 5.44 -5.15
C VAL A 65 3.54 5.33 -5.81
N SER A 66 4.25 6.46 -5.89
CA SER A 66 5.58 6.53 -6.51
C SER A 66 6.61 7.11 -5.55
N TYR A 67 7.79 6.49 -5.53
CA TYR A 67 8.97 7.00 -4.84
C TYR A 67 10.10 7.14 -5.86
N ARG A 68 10.41 8.38 -6.24
CA ARG A 68 11.52 8.73 -7.15
C ARG A 68 11.48 7.97 -8.49
N ASP A 69 10.29 7.63 -8.99
CA ASP A 69 10.10 6.76 -10.17
C ASP A 69 9.25 7.41 -11.28
N GLY A 70 9.40 8.72 -11.47
CA GLY A 70 8.50 9.48 -12.34
C GLY A 70 8.47 9.04 -13.80
N LYS A 71 9.58 8.51 -14.36
CA LYS A 71 9.59 8.04 -15.76
C LYS A 71 8.67 6.84 -15.96
N ARG A 72 8.80 5.81 -15.14
CA ARG A 72 7.96 4.62 -15.25
C ARG A 72 6.55 4.90 -14.77
N CYS A 73 6.39 5.73 -13.74
CA CYS A 73 5.08 6.24 -13.34
C CYS A 73 4.34 6.96 -14.46
N GLY A 74 5.02 7.78 -15.27
CA GLY A 74 4.42 8.41 -16.45
C GLY A 74 3.90 7.39 -17.47
N ASN A 75 4.65 6.28 -17.68
CA ASN A 75 4.21 5.17 -18.53
C ASN A 75 3.00 4.43 -17.92
N THR A 76 3.00 4.19 -16.60
CA THR A 76 1.87 3.60 -15.87
C THR A 76 0.61 4.44 -16.07
N LEU A 77 0.67 5.77 -15.88
CA LEU A 77 -0.49 6.65 -16.11
C LEU A 77 -0.99 6.59 -17.56
N ARG A 78 -0.09 6.56 -18.53
CA ARG A 78 -0.46 6.35 -19.94
C ARG A 78 -1.17 5.01 -20.11
N ASN A 79 -0.60 3.95 -19.56
CA ASN A 79 -1.12 2.60 -19.70
C ASN A 79 -2.52 2.45 -19.08
N VAL A 80 -2.75 3.05 -17.90
CA VAL A 80 -4.05 3.12 -17.23
C VAL A 80 -5.14 3.63 -18.17
N PHE A 81 -4.92 4.80 -18.78
CA PHE A 81 -5.95 5.45 -19.60
C PHE A 81 -6.06 4.86 -21.00
N ASP A 82 -4.95 4.44 -21.60
CA ASP A 82 -4.96 3.89 -22.96
C ASP A 82 -5.56 2.48 -23.02
N ASN A 83 -5.59 1.75 -21.90
CA ASN A 83 -6.14 0.39 -21.81
C ASN A 83 -7.43 0.30 -20.98
N ALA A 84 -7.99 1.42 -20.51
CA ALA A 84 -9.31 1.42 -19.87
C ALA A 84 -10.42 1.31 -20.91
N ALA A 85 -11.45 0.53 -20.61
CA ALA A 85 -12.68 0.46 -21.39
C ALA A 85 -13.44 1.79 -21.35
N ASP A 86 -13.50 2.44 -20.17
CA ASP A 86 -14.00 3.81 -20.03
C ASP A 86 -13.04 4.66 -19.18
N PRO A 87 -12.04 5.32 -19.80
CA PRO A 87 -11.08 6.14 -19.07
C PRO A 87 -11.72 7.33 -18.33
N ASN A 88 -12.96 7.72 -18.67
CA ASN A 88 -13.66 8.80 -17.96
C ASN A 88 -14.18 8.39 -16.58
N LYS A 89 -14.33 7.08 -16.35
CA LYS A 89 -14.75 6.49 -15.07
C LYS A 89 -13.58 6.11 -14.17
N VAL A 90 -12.35 6.28 -14.64
CA VAL A 90 -11.14 6.06 -13.85
C VAL A 90 -10.66 7.38 -13.28
N VAL A 91 -10.47 7.43 -11.96
CA VAL A 91 -9.86 8.55 -11.25
C VAL A 91 -8.56 8.04 -10.64
N VAL A 92 -7.43 8.66 -10.95
CA VAL A 92 -6.13 8.27 -10.39
C VAL A 92 -5.83 9.13 -9.16
N GLY A 93 -5.62 8.49 -8.01
CA GLY A 93 -5.01 9.09 -6.84
C GLY A 93 -3.51 8.88 -6.89
N LEU A 94 -2.77 9.87 -7.39
CA LEU A 94 -1.32 9.82 -7.51
C LEU A 94 -0.66 10.39 -6.24
N VAL A 95 0.12 9.58 -5.55
CA VAL A 95 1.00 10.02 -4.46
C VAL A 95 2.45 9.95 -4.94
N GLU A 96 3.12 11.09 -5.02
CA GLU A 96 4.55 11.15 -5.39
C GLU A 96 5.43 11.55 -4.21
N GLN A 97 6.54 10.83 -4.06
CA GLN A 97 7.61 11.09 -3.10
C GLN A 97 8.91 11.31 -3.87
N ASN A 98 9.23 12.56 -4.20
CA ASN A 98 10.30 12.89 -5.16
C ASN A 98 11.26 13.97 -4.60
N ASP A 99 12.53 13.88 -4.96
CA ASP A 99 13.46 15.02 -4.87
C ASP A 99 13.08 16.09 -5.89
N ALA A 100 13.54 17.33 -5.69
CA ALA A 100 13.31 18.43 -6.61
C ALA A 100 13.80 18.14 -8.04
N LYS A 101 14.87 17.35 -8.21
CA LYS A 101 15.50 17.04 -9.50
C LYS A 101 14.92 15.81 -10.19
N ASP A 102 14.15 15.00 -9.47
CA ASP A 102 13.60 13.77 -10.04
C ASP A 102 12.57 14.11 -11.13
N PRO A 103 12.54 13.33 -12.23
CA PRO A 103 11.42 13.37 -13.17
C PRO A 103 10.11 13.19 -12.41
N LYS A 104 9.10 14.02 -12.72
CA LYS A 104 7.76 13.92 -12.11
C LYS A 104 6.88 13.04 -12.98
N CYS A 105 6.05 12.21 -12.36
CA CYS A 105 5.15 11.27 -13.02
C CYS A 105 4.20 11.97 -13.99
N ILE A 106 3.55 13.04 -13.54
CA ILE A 106 2.65 13.82 -14.41
C ILE A 106 3.41 14.48 -15.56
N ALA A 107 4.64 14.98 -15.33
CA ALA A 107 5.45 15.60 -16.39
C ALA A 107 5.75 14.60 -17.50
N GLU A 108 6.21 13.40 -17.11
CA GLU A 108 6.55 12.35 -18.05
C GLU A 108 5.30 11.78 -18.74
N TYR A 109 4.18 11.63 -18.01
CA TYR A 109 2.88 11.29 -18.60
C TYR A 109 2.48 12.29 -19.69
N CYS A 110 2.41 13.58 -19.38
CA CYS A 110 1.98 14.59 -20.36
C CYS A 110 2.94 14.69 -21.55
N LYS A 111 4.25 14.49 -21.33
CA LYS A 111 5.24 14.41 -22.42
C LYS A 111 4.96 13.22 -23.34
N LEU A 112 4.61 12.05 -22.80
CA LEU A 112 4.17 10.89 -23.59
C LEU A 112 2.88 11.18 -24.38
N ARG A 113 2.02 12.07 -23.87
CA ARG A 113 0.82 12.58 -24.56
C ARG A 113 1.10 13.70 -25.58
N GLY A 114 2.37 14.02 -25.84
CA GLY A 114 2.77 15.02 -26.84
C GLY A 114 2.91 16.45 -26.31
N LEU A 115 2.78 16.67 -25.00
CA LEU A 115 3.05 17.97 -24.38
C LEU A 115 4.56 18.27 -24.44
N LYS A 116 4.93 19.26 -25.25
CA LYS A 116 6.30 19.79 -25.28
C LYS A 116 6.48 20.78 -24.14
N LEU A 117 7.09 20.33 -23.05
CA LEU A 117 7.50 21.19 -21.93
C LEU A 117 8.88 21.81 -22.25
N ALA A 118 9.02 23.13 -22.07
CA ALA A 118 10.35 23.75 -21.97
C ALA A 118 11.03 23.28 -20.67
N ARG A 119 12.36 23.18 -20.66
CA ARG A 119 13.18 22.56 -19.57
C ARG A 119 13.02 23.22 -18.19
N ASP A 120 12.34 24.34 -18.14
CA ASP A 120 12.30 25.35 -17.10
C ASP A 120 10.89 25.93 -16.89
N GLN A 121 9.88 25.46 -17.63
CA GLN A 121 8.49 25.83 -17.35
C GLN A 121 7.97 25.00 -16.17
N GLN A 122 7.86 25.68 -15.03
CA GLN A 122 7.02 25.24 -13.92
C GLN A 122 5.57 25.30 -14.42
N TYR A 123 4.99 24.17 -14.81
CA TYR A 123 3.59 24.11 -15.20
C TYR A 123 2.73 23.96 -13.95
N THR A 124 1.68 24.77 -13.84
CA THR A 124 0.66 24.56 -12.82
C THR A 124 -0.26 23.47 -13.34
N LEU A 125 -0.48 22.42 -12.53
CA LEU A 125 -1.40 21.32 -12.87
C LEU A 125 -2.83 21.79 -13.17
N ASN A 126 -3.16 23.00 -12.71
CA ASN A 126 -4.47 23.63 -12.89
C ASN A 126 -4.53 24.59 -14.10
N ASP A 127 -3.47 24.70 -14.92
CA ASP A 127 -3.50 25.50 -16.14
C ASP A 127 -4.43 24.81 -17.17
N PRO A 128 -5.55 25.43 -17.58
CA PRO A 128 -6.47 24.84 -18.55
C PRO A 128 -5.82 24.49 -19.88
N THR A 129 -4.79 25.23 -20.29
CA THR A 129 -4.07 24.97 -21.55
C THR A 129 -3.18 23.72 -21.45
N VAL A 130 -2.73 23.37 -20.24
CA VAL A 130 -2.00 22.13 -19.96
C VAL A 130 -2.98 20.96 -19.90
N ILE A 131 -4.14 21.14 -19.27
CA ILE A 131 -5.20 20.12 -19.21
C ILE A 131 -5.72 19.76 -20.60
N GLU A 132 -5.98 20.74 -21.46
CA GLU A 132 -6.42 20.50 -22.85
C GLU A 132 -5.39 19.68 -23.67
N ARG A 133 -4.10 19.88 -23.39
CA ARG A 133 -2.99 19.25 -24.12
C ARG A 133 -2.47 17.97 -23.47
N CYS A 134 -2.96 17.61 -22.29
CA CYS A 134 -2.61 16.40 -21.55
C CYS A 134 -3.91 15.64 -21.20
N PRO A 135 -4.39 14.75 -22.10
CA PRO A 135 -5.67 14.08 -21.94
C PRO A 135 -5.80 13.37 -20.59
N HIS A 136 -7.00 13.44 -19.99
CA HIS A 136 -7.34 12.83 -18.70
C HIS A 136 -6.54 13.36 -17.50
N LEU A 137 -5.79 14.47 -17.63
CA LEU A 137 -5.14 15.09 -16.47
C LEU A 137 -6.16 15.55 -15.42
N ASP A 138 -7.37 15.93 -15.84
CA ASP A 138 -8.51 16.25 -14.97
C ASP A 138 -9.00 15.05 -14.14
N LYS A 139 -8.59 13.83 -14.51
CA LYS A 139 -8.87 12.58 -13.77
C LYS A 139 -7.76 12.21 -12.78
N VAL A 140 -6.67 12.97 -12.70
CA VAL A 140 -5.57 12.73 -11.78
C VAL A 140 -5.67 13.67 -10.59
N ARG A 141 -5.89 13.11 -9.39
CA ARG A 141 -5.81 13.82 -8.12
C ARG A 141 -4.44 13.56 -7.50
N TYR A 142 -3.77 14.61 -7.07
CA TYR A 142 -2.33 14.57 -6.82
C TYR A 142 -1.99 14.93 -5.37
N VAL A 143 -1.15 14.12 -4.74
CA VAL A 143 -0.51 14.37 -3.45
C VAL A 143 1.00 14.26 -3.65
N ALA A 144 1.75 15.28 -3.20
CA ALA A 144 3.20 15.28 -3.29
C ALA A 144 3.82 15.47 -1.91
N VAL A 145 4.88 14.72 -1.64
CA VAL A 145 5.80 14.97 -0.54
C VAL A 145 7.23 14.89 -1.05
N TYR A 146 8.17 15.55 -0.37
CA TYR A 146 9.58 15.39 -0.70
C TYR A 146 10.07 14.00 -0.30
N ASP A 147 10.99 13.43 -1.08
CA ASP A 147 11.59 12.11 -0.83
C ASP A 147 12.20 11.99 0.57
N VAL A 148 12.79 13.07 1.09
CA VAL A 148 13.35 13.13 2.45
C VAL A 148 12.32 12.92 3.56
N ALA A 149 11.03 13.06 3.26
CA ALA A 149 9.92 12.81 4.16
C ALA A 149 9.25 11.44 3.91
N ALA A 150 9.77 10.64 2.97
CA ALA A 150 9.25 9.30 2.70
C ALA A 150 9.50 8.37 3.89
N LYS A 151 8.55 7.46 4.12
CA LYS A 151 8.57 6.54 5.26
C LYS A 151 8.18 5.11 4.88
N GLY A 152 8.44 4.72 3.64
CA GLY A 152 8.08 3.41 3.11
C GLY A 152 6.65 3.30 2.58
N PRO A 153 6.27 2.11 2.08
CA PRO A 153 5.06 1.90 1.27
C PRO A 153 3.75 2.07 2.07
N SER A 154 3.63 1.53 3.28
CA SER A 154 2.44 1.71 4.13
C SER A 154 2.09 3.17 4.35
N TYR A 155 3.10 4.00 4.65
CA TYR A 155 2.94 5.43 4.82
C TYR A 155 2.51 6.09 3.51
N ALA A 156 3.19 5.81 2.39
CA ALA A 156 2.87 6.40 1.10
C ALA A 156 1.43 6.07 0.66
N ARG A 157 1.02 4.81 0.79
CA ARG A 157 -0.34 4.35 0.44
C ARG A 157 -1.40 4.93 1.36
N SER A 158 -1.07 5.21 2.63
CA SER A 158 -1.96 5.95 3.53
C SER A 158 -2.29 7.36 3.05
N LEU A 159 -1.43 8.00 2.26
CA LEU A 159 -1.66 9.36 1.78
C LEU A 159 -2.72 9.44 0.67
N ALA A 160 -2.96 8.35 -0.06
CA ALA A 160 -3.96 8.30 -1.13
C ALA A 160 -5.38 8.61 -0.63
N ARG A 161 -5.67 8.32 0.66
CA ARG A 161 -6.95 8.65 1.30
C ARG A 161 -7.32 10.13 1.24
N ARG A 162 -6.32 11.02 1.14
CA ARG A 162 -6.52 12.47 1.04
C ARG A 162 -7.19 12.89 -0.27
N VAL A 163 -7.11 12.04 -1.29
CA VAL A 163 -7.67 12.30 -2.62
C VAL A 163 -8.71 11.26 -3.04
N LEU A 164 -9.03 10.31 -2.17
CA LEU A 164 -10.14 9.38 -2.34
C LEU A 164 -11.47 10.14 -2.17
N GLY A 165 -12.32 10.10 -3.19
CA GLY A 165 -13.67 10.67 -3.19
C GLY A 165 -14.71 9.55 -3.09
N ASP A 166 -15.93 9.81 -3.55
CA ASP A 166 -17.05 8.86 -3.47
C ASP A 166 -17.06 7.80 -4.59
N GLU A 167 -15.89 7.45 -5.12
CA GLU A 167 -15.78 6.35 -6.08
C GLU A 167 -16.32 5.04 -5.50
N GLU A 168 -16.91 4.22 -6.38
CA GLU A 168 -17.56 2.97 -6.00
C GLU A 168 -16.54 1.85 -5.77
N TYR A 169 -15.58 1.75 -6.70
CA TYR A 169 -14.51 0.76 -6.66
C TYR A 169 -13.18 1.43 -6.37
N CYS A 170 -12.34 0.77 -5.58
CA CYS A 170 -11.00 1.19 -5.26
C CYS A 170 -10.01 0.13 -5.75
N ALA A 171 -9.01 0.60 -6.47
CA ALA A 171 -7.91 -0.18 -6.98
C ALA A 171 -6.58 0.38 -6.44
N GLN A 172 -5.59 -0.48 -6.29
CA GLN A 172 -4.23 -0.09 -5.95
C GLN A 172 -3.24 -0.83 -6.83
N VAL A 173 -2.22 -0.10 -7.28
CA VAL A 173 -1.06 -0.64 -8.00
C VAL A 173 0.24 0.02 -7.57
N ASP A 174 1.36 -0.59 -7.95
CA ASP A 174 2.66 0.05 -7.89
C ASP A 174 2.84 1.05 -9.05
N SER A 175 3.88 1.89 -8.99
CA SER A 175 4.05 2.99 -9.96
C SER A 175 4.70 2.58 -11.28
N HIS A 176 5.01 1.31 -11.49
CA HIS A 176 5.61 0.78 -12.72
C HIS A 176 4.84 -0.47 -13.15
N THR A 177 3.58 -0.22 -13.48
CA THR A 177 2.57 -1.24 -13.74
C THR A 177 1.96 -1.01 -15.12
N ASP A 178 1.88 -2.09 -15.88
CA ASP A 178 1.14 -2.16 -17.13
C ASP A 178 -0.22 -2.83 -16.90
N PHE A 179 -1.23 -2.45 -17.67
CA PHE A 179 -2.60 -2.94 -17.56
C PHE A 179 -2.97 -3.77 -18.78
N ALA A 180 -3.77 -4.82 -18.57
CA ALA A 180 -4.43 -5.54 -19.64
C ALA A 180 -5.42 -4.61 -20.38
N GLU A 181 -5.79 -4.99 -21.62
CA GLU A 181 -6.84 -4.29 -22.34
C GLU A 181 -8.18 -4.38 -21.59
N ASN A 182 -8.92 -3.27 -21.50
CA ASN A 182 -10.19 -3.13 -20.80
C ASN A 182 -10.12 -3.51 -19.31
N TRP A 183 -8.98 -3.25 -18.65
CA TRP A 183 -8.68 -3.72 -17.30
C TRP A 183 -9.75 -3.35 -16.25
N ASP A 184 -10.35 -2.18 -16.37
CA ASP A 184 -11.36 -1.64 -15.44
C ASP A 184 -12.67 -2.42 -15.55
N ALA A 185 -13.12 -2.71 -16.77
CA ALA A 185 -14.28 -3.56 -17.02
C ALA A 185 -14.02 -5.00 -16.57
N VAL A 186 -12.83 -5.54 -16.88
CA VAL A 186 -12.42 -6.89 -16.46
C VAL A 186 -12.38 -6.99 -14.92
N ALA A 187 -11.78 -6.02 -14.22
CA ALA A 187 -11.70 -6.04 -12.76
C ALA A 187 -13.09 -6.02 -12.11
N LYS A 188 -14.02 -5.21 -12.63
CA LYS A 188 -15.42 -5.19 -12.16
C LYS A 188 -16.15 -6.50 -12.47
N GLU A 189 -15.94 -7.08 -13.64
CA GLU A 189 -16.52 -8.37 -14.02
C GLU A 189 -16.03 -9.49 -13.09
N GLU A 190 -14.71 -9.57 -12.84
CA GLU A 190 -14.11 -10.52 -11.90
C GLU A 190 -14.71 -10.35 -10.50
N TRP A 191 -14.79 -9.11 -9.99
CA TRP A 191 -15.43 -8.83 -8.70
C TRP A 191 -16.89 -9.29 -8.65
N ARG A 192 -17.68 -9.07 -9.72
CA ARG A 192 -19.08 -9.52 -9.79
C ARG A 192 -19.22 -11.03 -9.81
N LYS A 193 -18.34 -11.74 -10.50
CA LYS A 193 -18.33 -13.21 -10.54
C LYS A 193 -18.09 -13.85 -9.18
N VAL A 194 -17.47 -13.13 -8.23
CA VAL A 194 -17.33 -13.61 -6.86
C VAL A 194 -18.69 -13.67 -6.15
N GLY A 195 -19.54 -12.68 -6.36
CA GLY A 195 -20.82 -12.58 -5.64
C GLY A 195 -20.67 -12.27 -4.15
N ASN A 196 -19.61 -11.54 -3.75
CA ASN A 196 -19.34 -11.14 -2.37
C ASN A 196 -19.08 -9.62 -2.27
N GLU A 197 -19.89 -8.89 -1.50
CA GLU A 197 -19.75 -7.44 -1.29
C GLU A 197 -18.40 -7.04 -0.66
N TYR A 198 -17.80 -7.95 0.11
CA TYR A 198 -16.50 -7.78 0.76
C TYR A 198 -15.38 -8.50 0.00
N ALA A 199 -15.57 -8.81 -1.29
CA ALA A 199 -14.52 -9.37 -2.14
C ALA A 199 -13.41 -8.38 -2.43
N VAL A 200 -12.18 -8.89 -2.40
CA VAL A 200 -10.95 -8.23 -2.84
C VAL A 200 -10.31 -9.07 -3.94
N ILE A 201 -10.27 -8.57 -5.17
CA ILE A 201 -9.55 -9.20 -6.27
C ILE A 201 -8.08 -8.83 -6.15
N SER A 202 -7.21 -9.83 -6.01
CA SER A 202 -5.76 -9.62 -5.88
C SER A 202 -4.98 -10.86 -6.34
N ALA A 203 -3.87 -10.61 -7.01
CA ALA A 203 -2.87 -11.60 -7.38
C ALA A 203 -1.51 -10.92 -7.47
N HIS A 204 -0.44 -11.71 -7.40
CA HIS A 204 0.89 -11.17 -7.64
C HIS A 204 1.01 -10.82 -9.13
N PRO A 205 1.32 -9.56 -9.50
CA PRO A 205 1.44 -9.20 -10.91
C PRO A 205 2.54 -10.03 -11.59
N PRO A 206 2.29 -10.65 -12.75
CA PRO A 206 3.37 -11.20 -13.58
C PRO A 206 4.30 -10.10 -14.10
N ASP A 207 5.47 -10.51 -14.59
CA ASP A 207 6.41 -9.59 -15.26
C ASP A 207 5.77 -8.94 -16.50
N ALA A 208 6.03 -7.65 -16.72
CA ALA A 208 5.55 -6.87 -17.86
C ALA A 208 5.89 -7.51 -19.22
N ALA A 209 7.03 -8.21 -19.34
CA ALA A 209 7.41 -8.91 -20.57
C ALA A 209 6.34 -9.92 -21.01
N ARG A 210 5.70 -10.61 -20.05
CA ARG A 210 4.69 -11.65 -20.31
C ARG A 210 3.43 -11.11 -20.99
N ARG A 211 3.16 -9.81 -20.88
CA ARG A 211 2.02 -9.17 -21.57
C ARG A 211 2.11 -9.34 -23.09
N SER A 212 3.32 -9.38 -23.62
CA SER A 212 3.59 -9.45 -25.06
C SER A 212 4.04 -10.83 -25.55
N GLU A 213 4.19 -11.79 -24.64
CA GLU A 213 4.61 -13.14 -24.98
C GLU A 213 3.44 -13.91 -25.60
N PRO A 214 3.64 -14.61 -26.73
CA PRO A 214 2.65 -15.57 -27.20
C PRO A 214 2.44 -16.64 -26.12
N GLU A 215 1.22 -17.17 -26.03
CA GLU A 215 0.92 -18.28 -25.11
C GLU A 215 1.95 -19.40 -25.30
N SER A 216 2.81 -19.54 -24.30
CA SER A 216 3.86 -20.55 -24.29
C SER A 216 4.10 -20.98 -22.84
N GLY A 217 4.30 -22.28 -22.67
CA GLY A 217 4.44 -22.91 -21.36
C GLY A 217 5.02 -24.31 -21.50
N ALA A 218 5.67 -24.79 -20.44
CA ALA A 218 6.05 -26.19 -20.37
C ALA A 218 4.79 -27.05 -20.18
N ALA A 219 4.71 -28.23 -20.80
CA ALA A 219 3.56 -29.13 -20.68
C ALA A 219 3.16 -29.45 -19.21
N ASN A 220 4.10 -29.31 -18.28
CA ASN A 220 3.95 -29.58 -16.83
C ASN A 220 4.32 -28.37 -15.94
N GLY A 221 4.33 -27.15 -16.46
CA GLY A 221 4.71 -25.94 -15.71
C GLY A 221 3.89 -24.72 -16.08
N PRO A 222 4.14 -23.56 -15.46
CA PRO A 222 3.35 -22.37 -15.72
C PRO A 222 3.47 -21.85 -17.16
N SER A 223 2.38 -21.34 -17.71
CA SER A 223 2.36 -20.61 -18.98
C SER A 223 2.47 -19.09 -18.79
N SER A 224 2.74 -18.35 -19.87
CA SER A 224 2.69 -16.87 -19.88
C SER A 224 1.29 -16.31 -19.55
N SER A 225 0.23 -17.11 -19.72
CA SER A 225 -1.17 -16.72 -19.48
C SER A 225 -1.66 -17.00 -18.06
N ASP A 226 -0.94 -17.83 -17.30
CA ASP A 226 -1.35 -18.22 -15.94
C ASP A 226 -1.36 -17.03 -14.99
N VAL A 227 -2.24 -17.07 -13.98
CA VAL A 227 -2.28 -16.06 -12.93
C VAL A 227 -1.40 -16.49 -11.75
N PRO A 228 -0.33 -15.74 -11.42
CA PRO A 228 0.57 -16.10 -10.34
C PRO A 228 -0.11 -16.06 -8.96
N ARG A 229 0.22 -17.03 -8.10
CA ARG A 229 -0.29 -17.13 -6.72
C ARG A 229 0.85 -17.34 -5.73
N GLN A 230 0.81 -16.62 -4.62
CA GLN A 230 1.66 -16.92 -3.47
C GLN A 230 0.86 -17.80 -2.51
N CYS A 231 1.32 -19.00 -2.20
CA CYS A 231 0.55 -19.97 -1.42
C CYS A 231 1.17 -20.27 -0.06
N GLU A 232 2.49 -20.43 -0.04
CA GLU A 232 3.25 -20.73 1.16
C GLU A 232 3.43 -19.46 1.99
N ILE A 233 3.15 -19.60 3.28
CA ILE A 233 3.35 -18.58 4.29
C ILE A 233 4.45 -19.05 5.21
N THR A 234 5.50 -18.24 5.29
CA THR A 234 6.67 -18.43 6.15
C THR A 234 6.72 -17.31 7.20
N PHE A 235 7.73 -17.30 8.07
CA PHE A 235 7.92 -16.25 9.06
C PHE A 235 9.26 -15.57 8.82
N GLY A 236 9.23 -14.23 8.70
CA GLY A 236 10.44 -13.43 8.59
C GLY A 236 11.26 -13.44 9.88
N GLN A 237 12.49 -12.90 9.81
CA GLN A 237 13.35 -12.76 11.00
C GLN A 237 12.71 -11.89 12.09
N ASN A 238 11.86 -10.95 11.69
CA ASN A 238 11.06 -10.10 12.57
C ASN A 238 9.87 -10.86 13.23
N GLY A 239 9.63 -12.12 12.88
CA GLY A 239 8.54 -12.94 13.40
C GLY A 239 7.16 -12.62 12.83
N VAL A 240 7.06 -11.78 11.78
CA VAL A 240 5.82 -11.50 11.05
C VAL A 240 5.71 -12.49 9.88
N PRO A 241 4.50 -12.98 9.55
CA PRO A 241 4.33 -13.85 8.41
C PRO A 241 4.69 -13.15 7.08
N MET A 242 5.28 -13.93 6.18
CA MET A 242 5.70 -13.50 4.85
C MET A 242 5.19 -14.49 3.81
N TYR A 243 4.69 -13.96 2.69
CA TYR A 243 4.33 -14.75 1.53
C TYR A 243 5.59 -15.19 0.79
N LYS A 244 5.70 -16.46 0.45
CA LYS A 244 6.88 -16.99 -0.24
C LYS A 244 7.05 -16.32 -1.59
N SER A 245 8.28 -15.91 -1.86
CA SER A 245 8.75 -15.44 -3.16
C SER A 245 9.77 -16.44 -3.67
N THR A 246 9.66 -16.82 -4.94
CA THR A 246 10.63 -17.68 -5.62
C THR A 246 11.61 -16.87 -6.47
N ALA A 247 11.66 -15.55 -6.29
CA ALA A 247 12.50 -14.66 -7.11
C ALA A 247 14.01 -15.01 -7.03
N ASP A 248 14.44 -15.63 -5.94
CA ASP A 248 15.81 -16.12 -5.73
C ASP A 248 16.00 -17.57 -6.19
N ASP A 249 14.93 -18.27 -6.56
CA ASP A 249 14.99 -19.64 -7.05
C ASP A 249 15.48 -19.66 -8.50
N ALA A 250 16.16 -20.74 -8.89
CA ALA A 250 16.78 -20.91 -10.20
C ALA A 250 15.80 -21.06 -11.38
N VAL A 251 14.54 -20.63 -11.23
CA VAL A 251 13.52 -20.57 -12.28
C VAL A 251 13.39 -19.11 -12.74
N PRO A 252 14.04 -18.72 -13.86
CA PRO A 252 13.98 -17.35 -14.36
C PRO A 252 12.53 -16.91 -14.57
N GLY A 253 12.15 -15.77 -13.98
CA GLY A 253 10.84 -15.16 -14.16
C GLY A 253 9.70 -15.72 -13.29
N ALA A 254 9.93 -16.77 -12.50
CA ALA A 254 8.97 -17.20 -11.48
C ALA A 254 9.24 -16.47 -10.16
N ARG A 255 8.31 -15.62 -9.73
CA ARG A 255 8.39 -14.86 -8.45
C ARG A 255 7.42 -15.39 -7.39
N THR A 256 6.65 -16.42 -7.74
CA THR A 256 5.61 -17.02 -6.90
C THR A 256 5.76 -18.54 -6.87
N ASP A 257 5.32 -19.15 -5.78
CA ASP A 257 5.38 -20.59 -5.55
C ASP A 257 4.17 -21.36 -6.10
N GLY A 258 3.20 -20.67 -6.70
CA GLY A 258 2.09 -21.29 -7.41
C GLY A 258 1.50 -20.42 -8.52
N SER A 259 0.53 -20.99 -9.24
CA SER A 259 -0.27 -20.31 -10.26
C SER A 259 -1.62 -20.98 -10.44
N VAL A 260 -2.53 -20.35 -11.19
CA VAL A 260 -3.79 -20.93 -11.65
C VAL A 260 -3.97 -20.71 -13.14
N ASP A 261 -4.68 -21.65 -13.77
CA ASP A 261 -4.98 -21.63 -15.19
C ASP A 261 -6.39 -22.18 -15.46
N GLY A 262 -7.02 -21.68 -16.52
CA GLY A 262 -8.34 -22.11 -16.99
C GLY A 262 -9.47 -21.82 -16.00
N LEU A 263 -9.30 -20.83 -15.12
CA LEU A 263 -10.33 -20.49 -14.14
C LEU A 263 -11.58 -19.93 -14.82
N VAL A 264 -12.75 -20.48 -14.51
CA VAL A 264 -14.04 -19.95 -15.01
C VAL A 264 -14.63 -18.87 -14.09
N ARG A 265 -14.17 -18.82 -12.83
CA ARG A 265 -14.53 -17.82 -11.82
C ARG A 265 -13.34 -17.56 -10.88
N PRO A 266 -13.28 -16.39 -10.21
CA PRO A 266 -12.23 -16.11 -9.24
C PRO A 266 -12.15 -17.17 -8.14
N LEU A 267 -10.93 -17.46 -7.70
CA LEU A 267 -10.62 -18.49 -6.71
C LEU A 267 -10.18 -17.87 -5.39
N LEU A 268 -10.79 -18.27 -4.28
CA LEU A 268 -10.43 -17.85 -2.93
C LEU A 268 -8.92 -18.02 -2.67
N SER A 269 -8.31 -17.06 -1.98
CA SER A 269 -6.86 -16.96 -1.77
C SER A 269 -6.51 -16.81 -0.29
N ARG A 270 -5.35 -17.36 0.08
CA ARG A 270 -4.71 -17.20 1.41
C ARG A 270 -3.87 -15.93 1.52
N THR A 271 -3.58 -15.31 0.38
CA THR A 271 -2.61 -14.21 0.29
C THR A 271 -3.19 -13.05 -0.50
N TRP A 272 -2.70 -11.86 -0.16
CA TRP A 272 -3.06 -10.59 -0.78
C TRP A 272 -1.78 -9.90 -1.24
N CYS A 273 -1.76 -9.37 -2.47
CA CYS A 273 -0.60 -8.67 -3.00
C CYS A 273 -0.83 -7.16 -2.95
N ALA A 274 0.11 -6.42 -2.35
CA ALA A 274 0.02 -4.98 -2.33
C ALA A 274 0.24 -4.31 -3.70
N GLY A 275 0.89 -5.01 -4.64
CA GLY A 275 1.13 -4.53 -6.00
C GLY A 275 -0.11 -4.57 -6.90
N PHE A 276 -1.17 -5.29 -6.52
CA PHE A 276 -2.48 -5.24 -7.16
C PHE A 276 -3.62 -5.62 -6.22
N SER A 277 -4.57 -4.72 -6.03
CA SER A 277 -5.77 -4.95 -5.24
C SER A 277 -6.95 -4.20 -5.86
N PHE A 278 -8.12 -4.84 -5.99
CA PHE A 278 -9.35 -4.23 -6.49
C PHE A 278 -10.56 -4.68 -5.67
N ALA A 279 -11.34 -3.73 -5.15
CA ALA A 279 -12.51 -4.00 -4.32
C ALA A 279 -13.51 -2.83 -4.37
N LYS A 280 -14.64 -2.93 -3.66
CA LYS A 280 -15.44 -1.74 -3.32
C LYS A 280 -14.64 -0.81 -2.42
N CYS A 281 -14.83 0.50 -2.58
CA CYS A 281 -14.07 1.50 -1.82
C CYS A 281 -14.31 1.50 -0.31
N HIS A 282 -15.37 0.84 0.19
CA HIS A 282 -15.56 0.69 1.63
C HIS A 282 -14.41 -0.09 2.31
N LEU A 283 -13.63 -0.88 1.54
CA LEU A 283 -12.35 -1.46 1.97
C LEU A 283 -11.38 -0.40 2.51
N GLU A 284 -11.18 0.70 1.79
CA GLU A 284 -10.20 1.72 2.19
C GLU A 284 -10.65 2.53 3.41
N THR A 285 -11.96 2.57 3.69
CA THR A 285 -12.51 3.22 4.88
C THR A 285 -12.54 2.31 6.11
N THR A 286 -12.73 1.00 5.93
CA THR A 286 -12.82 0.02 7.02
C THR A 286 -11.46 -0.59 7.37
N VAL A 287 -10.55 -0.68 6.38
CA VAL A 287 -9.19 -1.20 6.51
C VAL A 287 -8.16 -0.19 5.97
N PRO A 288 -8.16 1.07 6.47
CA PRO A 288 -7.24 2.10 5.99
C PRO A 288 -5.79 1.68 6.19
N TYR A 289 -4.90 2.13 5.30
CA TYR A 289 -3.45 1.97 5.52
C TYR A 289 -3.02 2.61 6.83
N ASP A 290 -2.20 1.89 7.60
CA ASP A 290 -1.68 2.36 8.88
C ASP A 290 -0.48 3.28 8.67
N ASN A 291 -0.70 4.58 8.81
CA ASN A 291 0.35 5.59 8.66
C ASN A 291 1.34 5.61 9.85
N PHE A 292 1.08 4.84 10.91
CA PHE A 292 1.93 4.66 12.08
C PHE A 292 2.80 3.39 12.01
N ALA A 293 2.81 2.72 10.85
CA ALA A 293 3.74 1.63 10.53
C ALA A 293 4.82 2.03 9.50
N PRO A 294 5.61 3.10 9.76
CA PRO A 294 6.64 3.55 8.82
C PRO A 294 7.79 2.54 8.75
N GLN A 295 8.58 2.64 7.68
CA GLN A 295 9.83 1.92 7.49
C GLN A 295 9.70 0.38 7.37
N LEU A 296 8.49 -0.13 7.14
CA LEU A 296 8.21 -1.54 6.89
C LEU A 296 7.92 -1.78 5.41
N PHE A 297 8.72 -2.64 4.78
CA PHE A 297 8.50 -3.13 3.41
C PHE A 297 8.19 -4.63 3.42
N ASP A 298 9.00 -5.39 4.15
CA ASP A 298 8.90 -6.83 4.37
C ASP A 298 7.69 -7.28 5.22
N ALA A 299 7.06 -6.35 5.95
CA ALA A 299 6.06 -6.66 6.96
C ALA A 299 4.76 -5.83 6.80
N GLU A 300 4.46 -5.29 5.62
CA GLU A 300 3.23 -4.51 5.42
C GLU A 300 2.02 -5.36 4.98
N GLN A 301 2.24 -6.46 4.24
CA GLN A 301 1.15 -7.13 3.52
C GLN A 301 0.28 -7.98 4.45
N PHE A 302 0.91 -8.86 5.23
CA PHE A 302 0.17 -9.75 6.14
C PHE A 302 -0.64 -8.99 7.20
N PRO A 303 -0.13 -7.94 7.88
CA PRO A 303 -0.94 -7.21 8.85
C PRO A 303 -2.17 -6.53 8.25
N ARG A 304 -2.07 -6.02 7.02
CA ARG A 304 -3.24 -5.47 6.31
C ARG A 304 -4.22 -6.60 5.97
N PHE A 305 -3.74 -7.73 5.48
CA PHE A 305 -4.57 -8.91 5.19
C PHE A 305 -5.30 -9.44 6.44
N ALA A 306 -4.62 -9.54 7.59
CA ALA A 306 -5.26 -9.95 8.85
C ALA A 306 -6.37 -9.00 9.29
N ARG A 307 -6.20 -7.69 9.08
CA ARG A 307 -7.26 -6.69 9.32
C ARG A 307 -8.42 -6.81 8.33
N MET A 308 -8.14 -7.05 7.05
CA MET A 308 -9.16 -7.37 6.05
C MET A 308 -9.98 -8.58 6.50
N TRP A 309 -9.30 -9.66 6.85
CA TRP A 309 -9.91 -10.91 7.28
C TRP A 309 -10.83 -10.73 8.50
N THR A 310 -10.31 -10.16 9.58
CA THR A 310 -11.08 -9.96 10.82
C THR A 310 -12.25 -8.96 10.67
N ARG A 311 -12.26 -8.16 9.59
CA ARG A 311 -13.36 -7.24 9.23
C ARG A 311 -14.29 -7.79 8.14
N GLY A 312 -14.16 -9.07 7.78
CA GLY A 312 -15.09 -9.77 6.91
C GLY A 312 -14.77 -9.73 5.42
N TYR A 313 -13.56 -9.31 5.02
CA TYR A 313 -13.13 -9.33 3.61
C TYR A 313 -12.46 -10.63 3.22
N ASP A 314 -12.68 -11.02 1.97
CA ASP A 314 -12.16 -12.25 1.38
C ASP A 314 -11.36 -11.92 0.11
N VAL A 315 -10.20 -12.53 -0.04
CA VAL A 315 -9.31 -12.25 -1.18
C VAL A 315 -9.44 -13.34 -2.22
N TYR A 316 -9.56 -12.96 -3.48
CA TYR A 316 -9.74 -13.87 -4.61
C TYR A 316 -8.72 -13.58 -5.71
N THR A 317 -8.11 -14.65 -6.21
CA THR A 317 -7.31 -14.60 -7.44
C THR A 317 -8.25 -14.51 -8.64
N PRO A 318 -8.06 -13.55 -9.55
CA PRO A 318 -8.88 -13.43 -10.76
C PRO A 318 -8.65 -14.60 -11.71
N THR A 319 -9.54 -14.73 -12.69
CA THR A 319 -9.44 -15.74 -13.75
C THR A 319 -8.31 -15.49 -14.75
N ARG A 320 -7.83 -14.24 -14.82
CA ARG A 320 -6.81 -13.78 -15.76
C ARG A 320 -5.99 -12.63 -15.15
N ASN A 321 -4.80 -12.39 -15.70
CA ASN A 321 -3.97 -11.26 -15.31
C ASN A 321 -4.62 -9.93 -15.73
N ILE A 322 -4.78 -9.01 -14.78
CA ILE A 322 -5.36 -7.68 -15.01
C ILE A 322 -4.26 -6.62 -15.12
N VAL A 323 -3.15 -6.84 -14.39
CA VAL A 323 -1.98 -5.96 -14.38
C VAL A 323 -0.70 -6.76 -14.47
N TYR A 324 0.37 -6.10 -14.87
CA TYR A 324 1.72 -6.63 -15.02
C TYR A 324 2.71 -5.62 -14.42
N HIS A 325 3.85 -6.08 -13.93
CA HIS A 325 4.79 -5.26 -13.19
C HIS A 325 6.18 -5.26 -13.86
N ASP A 326 6.76 -4.07 -14.00
CA ASP A 326 8.15 -3.93 -14.45
C ASP A 326 9.11 -4.17 -13.26
N TYR A 327 9.72 -5.35 -13.24
CA TYR A 327 10.67 -5.73 -12.19
C TYR A 327 12.11 -5.27 -12.44
N GLU A 328 12.38 -4.54 -13.53
CA GLU A 328 13.71 -4.03 -13.79
C GLU A 328 14.15 -3.02 -12.71
N ASP A 329 15.47 -2.91 -12.54
CA ASP A 329 16.06 -1.93 -11.64
C ASP A 329 16.05 -0.54 -12.26
N THR A 330 15.68 0.45 -11.44
CA THR A 330 15.78 1.85 -11.83
C THR A 330 17.25 2.26 -11.80
N GLU A 331 17.80 2.68 -12.94
CA GLU A 331 19.17 3.17 -12.99
C GLU A 331 19.38 4.35 -12.03
N GLY A 332 20.33 4.22 -11.11
CA GLY A 332 20.81 5.32 -10.27
C GLY A 332 19.91 5.72 -9.08
N VAL A 333 18.86 4.95 -8.77
CA VAL A 333 18.01 5.16 -7.59
C VAL A 333 18.03 3.90 -6.72
N ASP A 334 18.49 4.04 -5.47
CA ASP A 334 18.35 2.95 -4.49
C ASP A 334 16.88 2.89 -4.01
N LYS A 335 16.22 1.78 -4.31
CA LYS A 335 14.80 1.50 -3.99
C LYS A 335 14.51 1.55 -2.48
N LEU A 336 15.53 1.43 -1.62
CA LEU A 336 15.44 1.46 -0.17
C LEU A 336 16.16 2.66 0.46
N ASP A 337 16.51 3.67 -0.32
CA ASP A 337 17.18 4.88 0.18
C ASP A 337 16.36 5.61 1.26
N TRP A 338 15.02 5.54 1.20
CA TRP A 338 14.11 6.03 2.24
C TRP A 338 14.28 5.28 3.58
N ALA A 339 14.79 4.05 3.56
CA ALA A 339 15.12 3.27 4.76
C ALA A 339 16.49 3.62 5.35
N ALA A 340 17.31 4.38 4.62
CA ALA A 340 18.63 4.84 5.06
C ALA A 340 18.63 6.31 5.53
N ARG A 341 17.63 7.11 5.14
CA ARG A 341 17.55 8.56 5.41
C ARG A 341 16.29 8.93 6.21
N GLY A 342 16.41 9.81 7.21
CA GLY A 342 15.25 10.34 7.96
C GLY A 342 15.55 10.72 9.42
N TYR A 343 14.67 11.54 10.02
CA TYR A 343 14.69 11.89 11.45
C TYR A 343 13.29 11.73 12.08
N PRO A 344 13.13 11.06 13.24
CA PRO A 344 14.14 10.30 14.00
C PRO A 344 14.71 9.14 13.15
N SER A 345 15.78 8.48 13.62
CA SER A 345 16.50 7.52 12.77
C SER A 345 15.56 6.45 12.19
N PRO A 346 15.72 6.05 10.91
CA PRO A 346 14.87 5.03 10.28
C PRO A 346 14.80 3.73 11.08
N LYS A 347 15.90 3.37 11.77
CA LYS A 347 15.96 2.21 12.65
C LYS A 347 14.99 2.31 13.83
N VAL A 348 14.95 3.45 14.54
CA VAL A 348 14.03 3.63 15.68
C VAL A 348 12.57 3.62 15.20
N GLN A 349 12.28 4.30 14.09
CA GLN A 349 10.94 4.28 13.49
C GLN A 349 10.53 2.86 13.09
N ARG A 350 11.44 2.09 12.49
CA ARG A 350 11.20 0.68 12.12
C ARG A 350 10.97 -0.21 13.34
N GLU A 351 11.76 -0.05 14.40
CA GLU A 351 11.58 -0.81 15.64
C GLU A 351 10.22 -0.52 16.30
N GLN A 352 9.80 0.76 16.35
CA GLN A 352 8.48 1.16 16.84
C GLN A 352 7.35 0.60 15.96
N ALA A 353 7.50 0.67 14.64
CA ALA A 353 6.55 0.10 13.70
C ALA A 353 6.43 -1.42 13.86
N LEU A 354 7.53 -2.14 14.05
CA LEU A 354 7.51 -3.58 14.32
C LEU A 354 6.81 -3.90 15.64
N HIS A 355 7.08 -3.14 16.71
CA HIS A 355 6.36 -3.31 17.98
C HIS A 355 4.85 -3.09 17.83
N ARG A 356 4.46 -2.11 17.01
CA ARG A 356 3.06 -1.86 16.65
C ARG A 356 2.46 -3.03 15.88
N ILE A 357 3.17 -3.60 14.89
CA ILE A 357 2.70 -4.79 14.16
C ILE A 357 2.59 -6.01 15.09
N TRP A 358 3.52 -6.22 16.01
CA TRP A 358 3.42 -7.29 17.00
C TRP A 358 2.24 -7.08 17.96
N THR A 359 1.95 -5.83 18.33
CA THR A 359 0.75 -5.47 19.10
C THR A 359 -0.48 -5.85 18.28
N LEU A 360 -0.64 -5.30 17.07
CA LEU A 360 -1.77 -5.59 16.17
C LEU A 360 -2.03 -7.09 15.98
N LEU A 361 -0.99 -7.87 15.71
CA LEU A 361 -1.09 -9.32 15.47
C LEU A 361 -1.08 -10.16 16.75
N GLN A 362 -1.05 -9.53 17.92
CA GLN A 362 -0.98 -10.19 19.24
C GLN A 362 0.23 -11.13 19.41
N LEU A 363 1.34 -10.81 18.73
CA LEU A 363 2.58 -11.60 18.72
C LEU A 363 3.47 -11.26 19.92
N LYS A 364 4.41 -12.18 20.22
CA LYS A 364 5.46 -11.94 21.23
C LYS A 364 6.30 -10.73 20.81
N GLY A 365 6.44 -9.77 21.74
CA GLY A 365 7.19 -8.54 21.53
C GLY A 365 6.31 -7.31 21.39
N GLY A 366 5.00 -7.47 21.14
CA GLY A 366 4.02 -6.39 21.19
C GLY A 366 3.34 -6.27 22.56
N ASP A 367 2.63 -5.15 22.77
CA ASP A 367 1.77 -4.97 23.93
C ASP A 367 0.45 -5.73 23.71
N ARG A 368 0.12 -6.61 24.64
CA ARG A 368 -1.08 -7.47 24.57
C ARG A 368 -2.15 -7.06 25.57
N SER A 369 -1.99 -5.90 26.22
CA SER A 369 -3.03 -5.32 27.04
C SER A 369 -4.24 -4.92 26.18
N THR A 370 -5.43 -5.04 26.74
CA THR A 370 -6.67 -4.63 26.06
C THR A 370 -6.64 -3.15 25.68
N ALA A 371 -6.05 -2.30 26.53
CA ALA A 371 -5.90 -0.87 26.28
C ALA A 371 -5.01 -0.60 25.06
N ALA A 372 -3.81 -1.20 24.97
CA ALA A 372 -2.92 -0.99 23.83
C ALA A 372 -3.52 -1.48 22.51
N GLN A 373 -4.29 -2.56 22.55
CA GLN A 373 -5.03 -3.04 21.38
C GLN A 373 -6.18 -2.10 20.99
N ALA A 374 -6.94 -1.61 21.96
CA ALA A 374 -8.03 -0.65 21.73
C ALA A 374 -7.51 0.68 21.17
N ASN A 375 -6.31 1.10 21.61
CA ASN A 375 -5.65 2.31 21.13
C ASN A 375 -5.36 2.30 19.63
N LEU A 376 -5.22 1.12 19.00
CA LEU A 376 -5.07 1.02 17.54
C LEU A 376 -6.31 1.51 16.77
N GLY A 377 -7.49 1.53 17.39
CA GLY A 377 -8.74 1.95 16.77
C GLY A 377 -9.01 1.23 15.45
N ILE A 378 -9.34 1.98 14.40
CA ILE A 378 -9.58 1.46 13.05
C ILE A 378 -8.35 0.76 12.42
N TYR A 379 -7.14 1.03 12.93
CA TYR A 379 -5.92 0.33 12.53
C TYR A 379 -5.77 -1.03 13.23
N GLY A 380 -6.62 -1.34 14.20
CA GLY A 380 -6.70 -2.63 14.88
C GLY A 380 -7.47 -3.71 14.09
N LEU A 381 -7.54 -4.90 14.70
CA LEU A 381 -8.31 -6.05 14.21
C LEU A 381 -9.82 -5.82 14.37
N GLY A 382 -10.62 -6.50 13.55
CA GLY A 382 -12.09 -6.51 13.63
C GLY A 382 -12.66 -7.67 14.47
N LYS A 383 -14.00 -7.70 14.60
CA LYS A 383 -14.75 -8.72 15.37
C LYS A 383 -15.46 -9.77 14.51
N ARG A 384 -15.54 -9.58 13.18
CA ARG A 384 -16.36 -10.45 12.32
C ARG A 384 -15.81 -11.87 12.20
N ARG A 385 -14.49 -12.03 12.36
CA ARG A 385 -13.77 -13.31 12.42
C ARG A 385 -12.58 -13.21 13.37
N THR A 386 -12.21 -14.32 14.00
CA THR A 386 -11.13 -14.38 14.99
C THR A 386 -9.77 -14.63 14.32
N MET A 387 -8.70 -14.39 15.07
CA MET A 387 -7.34 -14.74 14.64
C MET A 387 -7.11 -16.26 14.65
N GLU A 388 -7.79 -16.99 15.53
CA GLU A 388 -7.77 -18.45 15.55
C GLU A 388 -8.38 -19.04 14.26
N GLN A 389 -9.48 -18.47 13.76
CA GLN A 389 -10.05 -18.83 12.45
C GLN A 389 -9.09 -18.49 11.31
N LEU A 390 -8.31 -17.41 11.42
CA LEU A 390 -7.29 -17.06 10.44
C LEU A 390 -6.17 -18.11 10.39
N ASP A 391 -5.65 -18.52 11.56
CA ASP A 391 -4.62 -19.54 11.66
C ASP A 391 -5.05 -20.85 11.00
N GLU A 392 -6.28 -21.28 11.28
CA GLU A 392 -6.89 -22.47 10.67
C GLU A 392 -7.06 -22.32 9.15
N PHE A 393 -7.63 -21.20 8.68
CA PHE A 393 -7.83 -20.90 7.26
C PHE A 393 -6.52 -20.93 6.46
N LEU A 394 -5.46 -20.38 7.06
CA LEU A 394 -4.13 -20.31 6.43
C LEU A 394 -3.30 -21.58 6.60
N GLY A 395 -3.64 -22.43 7.56
CA GLY A 395 -2.84 -23.59 7.95
C GLY A 395 -1.52 -23.21 8.63
N ILE A 396 -1.50 -22.12 9.39
CA ILE A 396 -0.31 -21.62 10.12
C ILE A 396 -0.54 -21.63 11.63
N ASP A 397 0.53 -21.44 12.40
CA ASP A 397 0.46 -21.10 13.82
C ASP A 397 1.20 -19.77 14.03
N LEU A 398 0.44 -18.69 14.22
CA LEU A 398 1.00 -17.35 14.43
C LEU A 398 1.82 -17.27 15.73
N LYS A 399 1.38 -17.94 16.81
CA LYS A 399 2.02 -17.86 18.13
C LYS A 399 3.31 -18.69 18.16
N GLY A 400 3.28 -19.89 17.60
CA GLY A 400 4.42 -20.78 17.43
C GLY A 400 5.35 -20.43 16.27
N LYS A 401 4.93 -19.50 15.39
CA LYS A 401 5.64 -19.10 14.17
C LYS A 401 5.88 -20.26 13.19
N VAL A 402 4.85 -21.08 12.99
CA VAL A 402 4.90 -22.24 12.09
C VAL A 402 4.15 -21.90 10.80
N GLY A 403 4.86 -21.96 9.68
CA GLY A 403 4.29 -21.77 8.34
C GLY A 403 3.50 -22.98 7.85
N ASN A 404 2.88 -22.87 6.68
CA ASN A 404 1.96 -23.88 6.13
C ASN A 404 2.59 -24.88 5.15
N ALA A 405 3.92 -24.89 5.00
CA ALA A 405 4.64 -25.70 4.00
C ALA A 405 4.31 -27.21 4.05
N LYS A 406 3.98 -27.77 5.21
CA LYS A 406 3.68 -29.21 5.37
C LYS A 406 2.33 -29.64 4.79
N ASN A 407 1.38 -28.71 4.70
CA ASN A 407 0.01 -28.93 4.24
C ASN A 407 -0.33 -27.95 3.10
N LEU A 408 0.68 -27.59 2.29
CA LEU A 408 0.52 -26.58 1.26
C LEU A 408 -0.45 -27.07 0.19
N SER A 409 -1.48 -26.27 -0.09
CA SER A 409 -2.35 -26.44 -1.25
C SER A 409 -2.57 -25.08 -1.90
N CYS A 410 -2.19 -24.94 -3.17
CA CYS A 410 -2.51 -23.75 -3.96
C CYS A 410 -3.94 -23.76 -4.53
N GLY A 411 -4.68 -24.85 -4.34
CA GLY A 411 -6.01 -25.10 -4.89
C GLY A 411 -7.16 -24.60 -4.01
N THR A 412 -8.19 -25.43 -3.84
CA THR A 412 -9.44 -25.06 -3.16
C THR A 412 -9.24 -24.77 -1.67
N LEU A 413 -9.93 -23.74 -1.19
CA LEU A 413 -10.02 -23.32 0.20
C LEU A 413 -11.45 -23.49 0.70
N ALA A 414 -11.61 -23.92 1.95
CA ALA A 414 -12.90 -23.84 2.62
C ALA A 414 -13.23 -22.37 2.92
N TYR A 415 -14.45 -21.95 2.60
CA TYR A 415 -14.93 -20.63 2.97
C TYR A 415 -15.22 -20.58 4.47
N VAL A 416 -14.85 -19.48 5.13
CA VAL A 416 -15.19 -19.24 6.54
C VAL A 416 -16.06 -17.98 6.61
N PRO A 417 -17.38 -18.12 6.84
CA PRO A 417 -18.31 -17.00 6.81
C PRO A 417 -17.99 -16.02 7.95
N PRO A 418 -17.95 -14.70 7.66
CA PRO A 418 -17.88 -13.70 8.70
C PRO A 418 -19.21 -13.56 9.43
N ASP A 419 -19.19 -13.12 10.68
CA ASP A 419 -20.40 -12.73 11.40
C ASP A 419 -21.11 -11.59 10.61
N PRO A 420 -22.34 -11.82 10.12
CA PRO A 420 -23.08 -10.84 9.35
C PRO A 420 -23.69 -9.72 10.21
N ASP A 421 -23.89 -9.97 11.51
CA ASP A 421 -24.55 -9.03 12.43
C ASP A 421 -23.56 -8.01 13.03
N THR A 422 -22.26 -8.33 12.97
CA THR A 422 -21.18 -7.45 13.43
C THR A 422 -20.75 -6.49 12.33
N SER A 423 -20.69 -5.18 12.64
CA SER A 423 -20.24 -4.17 11.68
C SER A 423 -18.75 -4.34 11.31
N PRO A 424 -18.35 -4.16 10.04
CA PRO A 424 -16.94 -4.20 9.63
C PRO A 424 -16.09 -3.08 10.24
N LEU A 425 -16.71 -2.05 10.83
CA LEU A 425 -16.03 -0.97 11.54
C LEU A 425 -15.76 -1.30 13.01
N GLU A 426 -16.42 -2.31 13.58
CA GLU A 426 -16.21 -2.69 14.97
C GLU A 426 -14.81 -3.24 15.21
N ASN A 427 -14.12 -2.66 16.20
CA ASN A 427 -12.79 -3.08 16.60
C ASN A 427 -12.88 -4.24 17.59
N LEU A 428 -11.91 -5.15 17.54
CA LEU A 428 -11.82 -6.30 18.45
C LEU A 428 -11.73 -5.89 19.92
N PHE A 429 -11.09 -4.76 20.19
CA PHE A 429 -10.90 -4.23 21.54
C PHE A 429 -11.50 -2.83 21.65
N ASP A 430 -12.14 -2.59 22.78
CA ASP A 430 -12.90 -1.38 23.08
C ASP A 430 -12.27 -0.62 24.28
N ASN A 431 -12.70 0.62 24.53
CA ASN A 431 -12.26 1.48 25.63
C ASN A 431 -10.77 1.87 25.58
N PRO A 432 -10.35 2.61 24.53
CA PRO A 432 -8.99 3.12 24.44
C PRO A 432 -8.72 4.16 25.54
N ASN A 433 -7.46 4.22 26.00
CA ASN A 433 -6.98 5.29 26.87
C ASN A 433 -6.06 6.29 26.16
N ASP A 434 -5.63 5.96 24.94
CA ASP A 434 -4.82 6.80 24.05
C ASP A 434 -5.11 6.39 22.59
N LEU A 435 -6.32 6.74 22.11
CA LEU A 435 -6.80 6.32 20.79
C LEU A 435 -6.00 6.98 19.66
N ASP A 436 -5.53 6.17 18.72
CA ASP A 436 -4.87 6.66 17.52
C ASP A 436 -5.80 7.59 16.72
N PRO A 437 -5.26 8.69 16.14
CA PRO A 437 -6.01 9.59 15.29
C PRO A 437 -6.68 8.86 14.11
N GLN A 438 -7.97 9.11 13.93
CA GLN A 438 -8.74 8.50 12.85
C GLN A 438 -8.27 9.02 11.47
N PRO A 439 -8.35 8.19 10.42
CA PRO A 439 -8.07 8.62 9.06
C PRO A 439 -9.07 9.67 8.60
N GLU A 440 -8.56 10.70 7.92
CA GLU A 440 -9.38 11.74 7.30
C GLU A 440 -9.56 11.46 5.80
N PHE A 441 -10.79 11.61 5.32
CA PHE A 441 -11.19 11.42 3.92
C PHE A 441 -11.86 12.70 3.39
N PRO A 442 -11.09 13.78 3.14
CA PRO A 442 -11.64 15.12 2.92
C PRO A 442 -12.50 15.27 1.66
N LEU A 443 -12.39 14.35 0.69
CA LEU A 443 -13.17 14.37 -0.54
C LEU A 443 -14.34 13.38 -0.55
N ARG A 444 -14.49 12.54 0.48
CA ARG A 444 -15.63 11.63 0.60
C ARG A 444 -16.79 12.35 1.29
N SER A 445 -17.99 12.16 0.77
CA SER A 445 -19.18 12.51 1.53
C SER A 445 -19.38 11.47 2.63
N VAL A 446 -19.68 11.93 3.85
CA VAL A 446 -20.12 11.03 4.92
C VAL A 446 -21.43 10.40 4.45
N PRO A 447 -21.55 9.05 4.38
CA PRO A 447 -22.77 8.43 3.88
C PRO A 447 -23.96 8.88 4.74
N ARG A 448 -24.91 9.61 4.17
CA ARG A 448 -26.25 9.74 4.73
C ARG A 448 -26.95 8.38 4.55
N GLY A 449 -26.72 7.48 5.50
CA GLY A 449 -27.53 6.28 5.74
C GLY A 449 -27.67 5.31 4.57
N THR A 450 -26.68 4.44 4.35
CA THR A 450 -26.84 3.23 3.50
C THR A 450 -26.03 2.02 3.97
N LEU A 451 -25.69 1.95 5.26
CA LEU A 451 -25.37 0.67 5.91
C LEU A 451 -26.40 0.47 7.04
N GLY A 452 -27.59 0.05 6.63
CA GLY A 452 -28.72 -0.17 7.54
C GLY A 452 -29.15 -1.63 7.52
N GLY A 453 -29.02 -2.28 8.68
CA GLY A 453 -29.63 -3.56 9.00
C GLY A 453 -29.49 -3.83 10.49
N GLY A 454 -30.44 -3.36 11.31
CA GLY A 454 -30.59 -3.77 12.71
C GLY A 454 -30.59 -2.64 13.76
N SER A 455 -31.78 -2.27 14.22
CA SER A 455 -32.09 -1.40 15.36
C SER A 455 -31.63 0.06 15.28
N ALA A 456 -32.61 0.91 14.97
CA ALA A 456 -32.61 2.32 15.33
C ALA A 456 -32.49 2.48 16.86
N ALA A 457 -31.26 2.58 17.35
CA ALA A 457 -30.93 3.21 18.61
C ALA A 457 -29.93 4.33 18.32
N THR A 458 -30.48 5.50 17.96
CA THR A 458 -29.89 6.83 18.14
C THR A 458 -28.36 6.89 18.22
N MET A 459 -27.65 6.79 17.10
CA MET A 459 -26.38 7.51 16.98
C MET A 459 -26.74 8.96 16.69
N GLY A 460 -26.64 9.76 17.76
CA GLY A 460 -26.97 11.17 17.72
C GLY A 460 -26.10 11.91 16.72
N GLU A 461 -26.73 12.89 16.08
CA GLU A 461 -26.21 13.96 15.23
C GLU A 461 -25.18 14.88 15.96
N LYS A 462 -24.45 14.37 16.95
CA LYS A 462 -23.55 15.11 17.85
C LYS A 462 -22.08 14.72 17.80
N ASP A 463 -21.68 13.62 17.15
CA ASP A 463 -20.26 13.18 17.16
C ASP A 463 -19.41 13.64 15.97
N TRP A 464 -19.92 14.57 15.14
CA TRP A 464 -19.17 15.16 14.01
C TRP A 464 -19.05 16.69 14.03
N ARG A 465 -19.36 17.37 15.14
CA ARG A 465 -19.08 18.81 15.26
C ARG A 465 -17.69 19.05 15.83
N GLY A 466 -16.72 19.11 14.93
CA GLY A 466 -15.33 19.36 15.29
C GLY A 466 -14.43 19.93 14.20
N ALA A 467 -14.97 20.49 13.11
CA ALA A 467 -14.23 21.43 12.26
C ALA A 467 -15.22 22.12 11.30
N SER A 468 -15.44 23.42 11.49
CA SER A 468 -15.85 24.25 10.37
C SER A 468 -14.70 24.23 9.35
N PRO A 469 -14.98 24.09 8.05
CA PRO A 469 -13.93 24.22 7.04
C PRO A 469 -13.34 25.63 7.15
N PRO A 470 -12.01 25.81 7.32
CA PRO A 470 -11.44 27.09 6.95
C PRO A 470 -11.62 27.23 5.43
N ASP A 471 -12.07 28.41 5.01
CA ASP A 471 -12.15 28.79 3.59
C ASP A 471 -10.88 28.34 2.86
N MET A 472 -11.05 27.51 1.83
CA MET A 472 -9.98 27.17 0.90
C MET A 472 -9.58 28.44 0.14
N VAL A 473 -8.68 29.21 0.74
CA VAL A 473 -7.89 30.20 0.00
C VAL A 473 -6.84 29.40 -0.77
N VAL A 474 -7.01 29.35 -2.09
CA VAL A 474 -5.96 28.92 -3.01
C VAL A 474 -4.77 29.86 -2.81
N GLY A 475 -3.76 29.40 -2.07
CA GLY A 475 -2.57 30.16 -1.76
C GLY A 475 -1.66 30.26 -2.98
N ASP A 476 -1.65 31.45 -3.59
CA ASP A 476 -0.64 31.88 -4.53
C ASP A 476 0.72 32.01 -3.81
N ALA A 477 1.80 31.57 -4.45
CA ALA A 477 3.10 31.29 -3.83
C ALA A 477 3.89 32.54 -3.37
N ASP A 478 3.28 33.72 -3.39
CA ASP A 478 3.96 35.00 -3.13
C ASP A 478 3.56 35.69 -1.80
N SER A 479 2.64 35.10 -1.02
CA SER A 479 2.14 35.74 0.22
C SER A 479 2.99 35.51 1.48
N ALA A 480 4.09 34.74 1.40
CA ALA A 480 4.94 34.43 2.56
C ALA A 480 5.95 35.52 2.96
N MET A 481 5.99 36.69 2.29
CA MET A 481 6.97 37.76 2.60
C MET A 481 6.39 39.09 3.13
N ARG A 482 5.10 39.19 3.45
CA ARG A 482 4.52 40.43 4.00
C ARG A 482 3.67 40.22 5.25
N ALA A 483 4.29 39.76 6.33
CA ALA A 483 3.69 39.82 7.67
C ALA A 483 4.73 40.16 8.74
N VAL A 484 5.51 41.22 8.50
CA VAL A 484 6.26 41.92 9.56
C VAL A 484 5.98 43.41 9.38
N ARG A 485 4.91 43.89 10.04
CA ARG A 485 4.68 45.28 10.51
C ARG A 485 3.18 45.52 10.68
N ARG A 486 2.70 45.51 11.92
CA ARG A 486 1.79 46.52 12.52
C ARG A 486 1.52 46.18 14.00
N PRO A 487 1.46 47.18 14.90
CA PRO A 487 1.28 46.98 16.34
C PRO A 487 -0.22 46.87 16.70
N PRO A 488 -0.58 46.29 17.86
CA PRO A 488 -1.98 46.18 18.26
C PRO A 488 -2.50 47.46 18.91
N ALA A 489 -3.78 47.72 18.64
CA ALA A 489 -4.58 48.83 19.13
C ALA A 489 -5.08 48.60 20.57
N THR A 490 -5.31 49.72 21.24
CA THR A 490 -5.84 49.91 22.59
C THR A 490 -7.30 49.47 22.74
N GLY A 491 -7.64 48.90 23.89
CA GLY A 491 -9.02 48.71 24.36
C GLY A 491 -9.05 48.49 25.87
N GLU A 492 -9.51 49.51 26.60
CA GLU A 492 -9.74 49.52 28.04
C GLU A 492 -10.96 48.66 28.42
N HIS A 493 -10.91 47.96 29.57
CA HIS A 493 -11.98 48.02 30.56
C HIS A 493 -11.54 47.50 31.94
N ARG A 494 -12.06 48.20 32.96
CA ARG A 494 -11.75 48.21 34.39
C ARG A 494 -12.17 46.93 35.14
N GLY A 495 -11.44 46.61 36.22
CA GLY A 495 -11.90 45.75 37.31
C GLY A 495 -10.83 45.60 38.40
N SER A 496 -11.06 46.22 39.55
CA SER A 496 -10.19 46.30 40.73
C SER A 496 -10.13 45.01 41.55
N SER A 497 -8.97 44.70 42.13
CA SER A 497 -8.81 44.42 43.57
C SER A 497 -7.35 44.15 43.91
N ASP A 498 -6.92 44.70 45.05
CA ASP A 498 -5.63 44.58 45.72
C ASP A 498 -5.06 43.16 45.80
N PHE A 499 -3.73 43.02 45.76
CA PHE A 499 -2.93 42.51 46.89
C PHE A 499 -1.42 42.57 46.59
N ASP A 500 -0.73 43.18 47.55
CA ASP A 500 0.69 43.23 47.92
C ASP A 500 1.82 42.81 46.96
N ARG A 501 2.76 43.75 46.86
CA ARG A 501 4.01 43.71 46.11
C ARG A 501 5.17 43.43 47.07
N GLU A 502 5.76 42.25 47.00
CA GLU A 502 7.16 42.02 47.38
C GLU A 502 7.97 41.76 46.09
N ASP A 503 8.84 42.71 45.74
CA ASP A 503 9.94 42.46 44.79
C ASP A 503 11.07 41.75 45.56
N PRO A 504 11.75 40.76 44.94
CA PRO A 504 13.18 40.91 44.85
C PRO A 504 13.74 40.63 43.44
N ALA A 505 14.48 41.63 42.97
CA ALA A 505 15.76 41.54 42.27
C ALA A 505 15.94 40.53 41.11
N GLY A 506 16.11 41.09 39.91
CA GLY A 506 17.15 40.61 38.99
C GLY A 506 16.70 39.96 37.69
N SER A 507 15.77 40.53 36.94
CA SER A 507 15.55 40.10 35.55
C SER A 507 16.56 40.78 34.61
N ALA A 508 17.47 39.99 34.04
CA ALA A 508 18.27 40.41 32.89
C ALA A 508 17.31 40.78 31.75
N SER A 509 17.58 41.90 31.07
CA SER A 509 16.71 42.36 29.99
C SER A 509 16.55 41.26 28.92
N PRO A 510 15.35 41.08 28.34
CA PRO A 510 15.08 40.05 27.32
C PRO A 510 16.08 40.04 26.17
N ALA A 511 16.65 41.21 25.85
CA ALA A 511 17.70 41.37 24.86
C ALA A 511 19.02 40.67 25.21
N LYS A 512 19.41 40.65 26.49
CA LYS A 512 20.61 39.94 26.95
C LYS A 512 20.41 38.43 26.86
N THR A 513 19.24 37.92 27.27
CA THR A 513 18.92 36.49 27.17
C THR A 513 18.90 36.03 25.72
N LEU A 514 18.29 36.81 24.82
CA LEU A 514 18.29 36.53 23.38
C LEU A 514 19.69 36.57 22.77
N ALA A 515 20.53 37.56 23.12
CA ALA A 515 21.91 37.62 22.64
C ALA A 515 22.75 36.43 23.14
N THR A 516 22.50 35.98 24.37
CA THR A 516 23.22 34.83 24.95
C THR A 516 22.81 33.52 24.25
N LEU A 517 21.52 33.33 23.99
CA LEU A 517 21.03 32.17 23.23
C LEU A 517 21.53 32.18 21.78
N TRP A 518 21.61 33.35 21.16
CA TRP A 518 22.11 33.50 19.79
C TRP A 518 23.60 33.17 19.70
N LEU A 519 24.42 33.67 20.64
CA LEU A 519 25.84 33.34 20.74
C LEU A 519 26.09 31.86 21.03
N PHE A 520 25.24 31.24 21.86
CA PHE A 520 25.31 29.80 22.14
C PHE A 520 24.97 28.98 20.89
N GLY A 521 23.94 29.36 20.14
CA GLY A 521 23.60 28.75 18.85
C GLY A 521 24.72 28.87 17.81
N LEU A 522 25.38 30.04 17.75
CA LEU A 522 26.55 30.28 16.88
C LEU A 522 27.74 29.40 17.25
N PHE A 523 27.99 29.24 18.56
CA PHE A 523 29.05 28.37 19.06
C PHE A 523 28.80 26.90 18.73
N VAL A 524 27.56 26.41 18.94
CA VAL A 524 27.18 25.04 18.57
C VAL A 524 27.30 24.83 17.06
N TRP A 525 26.85 25.78 16.25
CA TRP A 525 27.00 25.72 14.79
C TRP A 525 28.49 25.67 14.37
N TYR A 526 29.34 26.52 14.97
CA TYR A 526 30.78 26.52 14.70
C TYR A 526 31.42 25.17 15.08
N VAL A 527 31.12 24.61 16.25
CA VAL A 527 31.69 23.32 16.68
C VAL A 527 31.23 22.16 15.79
N VAL A 528 29.95 22.14 15.39
CA VAL A 528 29.38 21.04 14.61
C VAL A 528 29.82 21.10 13.14
N PHE A 529 29.86 22.30 12.54
CA PHE A 529 30.02 22.44 11.09
C PHE A 529 31.39 22.99 10.66
N VAL A 530 32.10 23.71 11.53
CA VAL A 530 33.39 24.35 11.19
C VAL A 530 34.57 23.70 11.93
N GLY A 531 34.38 23.33 13.20
CA GLY A 531 35.43 22.83 14.10
C GLY A 531 36.09 21.52 13.66
N LYS A 532 35.42 20.70 12.84
CA LYS A 532 36.00 19.46 12.29
C LYS A 532 37.05 19.70 11.20
N ALA A 533 37.13 20.88 10.60
CA ALA A 533 38.12 21.18 9.55
C ALA A 533 39.51 21.58 10.10
N ALA A 534 39.62 21.95 11.38
CA ALA A 534 40.85 22.50 11.95
C ALA A 534 41.81 21.45 12.57
N ASN A 535 41.35 20.22 12.81
CA ASN A 535 42.17 19.17 13.45
C ASN A 535 42.90 18.22 12.46
N SER A 536 42.81 18.45 11.14
CA SER A 536 43.56 17.67 10.14
C SER A 536 44.86 18.33 9.67
N LEU A 537 45.25 19.47 10.24
CA LEU A 537 46.43 20.26 9.82
C LEU A 537 47.29 20.63 11.03
N LYS A 538 47.93 19.65 11.66
CA LYS A 538 49.17 19.80 12.47
C LYS A 538 49.56 18.48 13.13
N VAL A 539 50.36 17.66 12.43
CA VAL A 539 51.39 16.68 12.84
C VAL A 539 51.86 16.10 11.49
N ASP A 540 53.05 16.25 10.92
CA ASP A 540 54.39 16.64 11.39
C ASP A 540 55.13 17.38 10.26
N GLY A 541 55.88 18.42 10.65
CA GLY A 541 56.95 18.98 9.84
C GLY A 541 58.31 18.53 10.41
N GLY A 542 59.11 17.86 9.57
CA GLY A 542 60.51 17.55 9.84
C GLY A 542 61.31 17.63 8.53
N ILE A 543 62.19 18.61 8.44
CA ILE A 543 62.91 19.08 7.24
C ILE A 543 64.30 18.41 7.07
N LYS A 544 64.76 18.32 5.79
CA LYS A 544 66.14 18.07 5.24
C LYS A 544 66.67 16.63 5.30
N ASP A 545 67.40 16.08 4.31
CA ASP A 545 68.16 16.61 3.17
C ASP A 545 68.39 15.53 2.07
N ASN A 546 68.88 15.97 0.91
CA ASN A 546 69.22 15.25 -0.33
C ASN A 546 69.97 13.91 -0.23
N ARG A 547 69.60 12.93 -1.09
CA ARG A 547 70.40 12.41 -2.24
C ARG A 547 69.80 11.13 -2.86
N GLY A 548 69.65 11.17 -4.19
CA GLY A 548 69.85 10.09 -5.18
C GLY A 548 69.30 8.67 -4.94
N GLY A 549 68.41 8.21 -5.83
CA GLY A 549 68.07 6.78 -5.90
C GLY A 549 67.00 6.43 -6.93
N ARG A 550 67.43 6.11 -8.14
CA ARG A 550 66.67 5.50 -9.25
C ARG A 550 66.03 4.18 -8.79
N VAL A 551 64.84 3.82 -9.28
CA VAL A 551 64.51 2.52 -9.93
C VAL A 551 62.98 2.36 -10.12
N THR A 552 62.67 1.81 -11.28
CA THR A 552 61.38 1.62 -11.96
C THR A 552 60.64 0.31 -11.63
N ARG A 553 59.36 0.24 -12.07
CA ARG A 553 58.55 -0.95 -12.46
C ARG A 553 57.93 -1.78 -11.31
N LYS A 554 56.76 -2.43 -11.42
CA LYS A 554 55.89 -2.81 -12.54
C LYS A 554 54.52 -3.29 -12.00
N ARG A 555 53.45 -3.04 -12.77
CA ARG A 555 52.13 -3.72 -12.68
C ARG A 555 52.27 -5.23 -12.96
N LYS A 556 51.50 -6.07 -12.24
CA LYS A 556 51.17 -7.45 -12.63
C LYS A 556 49.68 -7.56 -12.96
N LYS A 557 49.37 -7.84 -14.23
CA LYS A 557 48.18 -8.59 -14.66
C LYS A 557 48.69 -9.97 -15.12
N ARG A 558 48.02 -11.05 -14.72
CA ARG A 558 48.20 -12.37 -15.34
C ARG A 558 46.84 -12.87 -15.81
N LEU A 559 46.73 -13.02 -17.14
CA LEU A 559 45.83 -13.93 -17.83
C LEU A 559 46.38 -15.36 -17.69
N ILE A 560 45.49 -16.35 -17.64
CA ILE A 560 45.79 -17.77 -17.85
C ILE A 560 44.77 -18.29 -18.88
N VAL A 561 45.28 -18.93 -19.93
CA VAL A 561 44.58 -19.82 -20.90
C VAL A 561 45.59 -20.94 -21.28
N PRO A 562 45.23 -22.07 -21.94
CA PRO A 562 45.37 -23.41 -21.35
C PRO A 562 46.15 -24.42 -22.22
N SER A 563 46.45 -25.59 -21.64
CA SER A 563 46.57 -26.93 -22.27
C SER A 563 46.98 -27.89 -21.13
N GLY A 564 46.45 -29.10 -20.96
CA GLY A 564 46.20 -30.16 -21.95
C GLY A 564 47.17 -31.30 -21.60
N GLY A 565 46.66 -32.36 -20.98
CA GLY A 565 47.38 -33.55 -20.52
C GLY A 565 46.51 -34.40 -19.61
#